data_AF-A0A1Y6K2V1-F1
#
_entry.id   AF-A0A1Y6K2V1-F1
#
_cell.length_a   1.000
_cell.length_b   1.000
_cell.length_c   1.000
_cell.angle_alpha   90.00
_cell.angle_beta   90.00
_cell.angle_gamma   90.00
#
_symmetry.space_group_name_H-M   'P 1'
#
loop_
_entity.id
_entity.type
_entity.pdbx_description
1 polymer ?
#
loop_
_entity_poly.entity_id
_entity_poly.type
_entity_poly.pdbx_seq_one_letter_code
_entity_poly.pdbx_strand_id
1 'polypeptide(L)'
;MNIKKYFQVTILISCILLATFLRTSVTNANSITGNEDDLQSIQSVIDKLFQTRLNAQVKMTLSDYSSIADLDNPKSQEWLTKEERHDSTLIQIGNAYGYEYGNYKYSLEFNKINVNGHQADVELFENSLIEFLDTPNDPLVTSNLLHTIRLTKSNLGWLIYDDRYEDVIHLTIGEQSNATILNNIQRNIEASSIKNEEMTPTGDRNEINYTYNSSNAVNYAMGWAISYNPAYAIMTGLGGDCANFVSQAIFAGTNGSMSPVPVPPSKMPEFDQQWYRYSAYNLYYGSGAWVRVGGQSGQSGLMTFLTSNTGSGPYGSYAGRCSAFDGDPVFFYDSSRGWYHTVIITGLSGDCTNLNNYYVNGHTPDQSRVRLSYYSASTIQFINIVSYR
;
A
#
# COMPACT_ATOMS: atom_id res chain seq x y z
N MET A 1 -28.23 -3.89 13.23
CA MET A 1 -28.76 -2.54 12.92
C MET A 1 -27.90 -1.49 13.61
N ASN A 2 -26.90 -0.92 12.92
CA ASN A 2 -26.12 0.21 13.43
C ASN A 2 -25.55 1.06 12.28
N ILE A 3 -26.44 1.54 11.40
CA ILE A 3 -26.12 2.32 10.20
C ILE A 3 -25.53 3.71 10.55
N LYS A 4 -25.70 4.19 11.79
CA LYS A 4 -25.26 5.54 12.21
C LYS A 4 -23.75 5.69 12.46
N LYS A 5 -23.03 4.62 12.77
CA LYS A 5 -21.57 4.71 13.05
C LYS A 5 -20.74 4.84 11.77
N TYR A 6 -21.14 4.17 10.69
CA TYR A 6 -20.46 4.26 9.39
C TYR A 6 -20.61 5.67 8.79
N PHE A 7 -21.79 6.27 8.90
CA PHE A 7 -22.08 7.59 8.32
C PHE A 7 -21.19 8.71 8.88
N GLN A 8 -20.82 8.67 10.17
CA GLN A 8 -19.93 9.68 10.77
C GLN A 8 -18.47 9.53 10.33
N VAL A 9 -18.02 8.29 10.06
CA VAL A 9 -16.66 8.01 9.58
C VAL A 9 -16.52 8.45 8.11
N THR A 10 -17.53 8.21 7.26
CA THR A 10 -17.53 8.64 5.85
C THR A 10 -17.45 10.16 5.70
N ILE A 11 -18.12 10.91 6.58
CA ILE A 11 -18.09 12.39 6.56
C ILE A 11 -16.70 12.92 6.96
N LEU A 12 -16.06 12.32 7.97
CA LEU A 12 -14.73 12.75 8.41
C LEU A 12 -13.66 12.50 7.34
N ILE A 13 -13.73 11.35 6.66
CA ILE A 13 -12.85 11.00 5.53
C ILE A 13 -13.09 11.95 4.35
N SER A 14 -14.35 12.29 4.05
CA SER A 14 -14.68 13.27 2.99
C SER A 14 -14.15 14.68 3.29
N CYS A 15 -14.13 15.12 4.56
CA CYS A 15 -13.59 16.43 4.95
C CYS A 15 -12.06 16.48 4.92
N ILE A 16 -11.36 15.39 5.27
CA ILE A 16 -9.90 15.29 5.15
C ILE A 16 -9.49 15.19 3.66
N LEU A 17 -10.26 14.45 2.85
CA LEU A 17 -10.12 14.40 1.39
C LEU A 17 -10.32 15.77 0.74
N LEU A 18 -11.33 16.56 1.15
CA LEU A 18 -11.47 17.93 0.65
C LEU A 18 -10.32 18.84 1.10
N ALA A 19 -9.75 18.63 2.29
CA ALA A 19 -8.63 19.42 2.78
C ALA A 19 -7.33 19.13 2.02
N THR A 20 -7.11 17.92 1.49
CA THR A 20 -5.99 17.65 0.57
C THR A 20 -6.19 18.33 -0.79
N PHE A 21 -7.43 18.41 -1.30
CA PHE A 21 -7.76 19.18 -2.51
C PHE A 21 -7.74 20.71 -2.32
N LEU A 22 -7.77 21.20 -1.07
CA LEU A 22 -7.81 22.63 -0.72
C LEU A 22 -6.48 23.17 -0.15
N ARG A 23 -5.41 22.38 -0.10
CA ARG A 23 -4.10 22.89 0.27
C ARG A 23 -3.55 23.77 -0.85
N THR A 24 -3.70 25.09 -0.69
CA THR A 24 -2.77 26.03 -1.29
C THR A 24 -1.38 25.67 -0.78
N SER A 25 -0.49 25.30 -1.69
CA SER A 25 0.90 24.94 -1.42
C SER A 25 1.57 26.07 -0.64
N VAL A 26 1.76 25.89 0.67
CA VAL A 26 2.75 26.68 1.39
C VAL A 26 4.08 26.04 1.04
N THR A 27 4.70 26.56 -0.01
CA THR A 27 5.99 26.09 -0.52
C THR A 27 7.03 26.28 0.59
N ASN A 28 7.45 25.19 1.23
CA ASN A 28 8.83 25.11 1.69
C ASN A 28 9.73 25.30 0.46
N ALA A 29 10.86 25.98 0.60
CA ALA A 29 11.68 26.44 -0.53
C ALA A 29 12.18 25.27 -1.40
N ASN A 30 11.35 24.90 -2.39
CA ASN A 30 11.61 23.86 -3.36
C ASN A 30 12.50 24.41 -4.48
N SER A 31 13.49 23.62 -4.91
CA SER A 31 14.40 23.97 -6.02
C SER A 31 13.66 23.85 -7.36
N ILE A 32 12.80 24.84 -7.67
CA ILE A 32 12.22 24.99 -9.00
C ILE A 32 13.16 25.87 -9.81
N THR A 33 13.75 25.30 -10.87
CA THR A 33 14.68 26.00 -11.77
C THR A 33 14.25 25.79 -13.21
N GLY A 34 14.01 26.89 -13.92
CA GLY A 34 13.51 26.90 -15.30
C GLY A 34 12.88 28.26 -15.62
N ASN A 35 12.74 28.59 -16.91
CA ASN A 35 11.91 29.73 -17.31
C ASN A 35 10.42 29.35 -17.20
N GLU A 36 9.55 30.34 -17.13
CA GLU A 36 8.11 30.14 -16.91
C GLU A 36 7.46 29.27 -18.01
N ASP A 37 7.82 29.49 -19.28
CA ASP A 37 7.28 28.73 -20.41
C ASP A 37 7.63 27.24 -20.34
N ASP A 38 8.87 26.92 -19.96
CA ASP A 38 9.33 25.55 -19.77
C ASP A 38 8.60 24.89 -18.59
N LEU A 39 8.45 25.60 -17.46
CA LEU A 39 7.74 25.08 -16.30
C LEU A 39 6.27 24.76 -16.63
N GLN A 40 5.56 25.67 -17.30
CA GLN A 40 4.16 25.46 -17.72
C GLN A 40 4.04 24.29 -18.69
N SER A 41 4.95 24.19 -19.67
CA SER A 41 4.96 23.11 -20.65
C SER A 41 5.23 21.74 -20.02
N ILE A 42 6.21 21.66 -19.10
CA ILE A 42 6.53 20.45 -18.34
C ILE A 42 5.34 20.01 -17.48
N GLN A 43 4.72 20.94 -16.75
CA GLN A 43 3.54 20.63 -15.94
C GLN A 43 2.37 20.13 -16.80
N SER A 44 2.15 20.73 -17.98
CA SER A 44 1.09 20.32 -18.90
C SER A 44 1.29 18.91 -19.47
N VAL A 45 2.51 18.54 -19.87
CA VAL A 45 2.78 17.18 -20.39
C VAL A 45 2.68 16.13 -19.28
N ILE A 46 3.09 16.47 -18.06
CA ILE A 46 2.93 15.62 -16.88
C ILE A 46 1.46 15.47 -16.52
N ASP A 47 0.66 16.53 -16.53
CA ASP A 47 -0.77 16.41 -16.27
C ASP A 47 -1.44 15.44 -17.27
N LYS A 48 -1.06 15.53 -18.55
CA LYS A 48 -1.52 14.60 -19.58
C LYS A 48 -1.07 13.15 -19.35
N LEU A 49 0.12 12.92 -18.77
CA LEU A 49 0.56 11.58 -18.35
C LEU A 49 -0.44 10.95 -17.37
N PHE A 50 -0.77 11.66 -16.28
CA PHE A 50 -1.70 11.15 -15.26
C PHE A 50 -3.12 11.00 -15.80
N GLN A 51 -3.59 11.94 -16.64
CA GLN A 51 -4.88 11.78 -17.32
C GLN A 51 -4.91 10.53 -18.19
N THR A 52 -3.87 10.27 -18.99
CA THR A 52 -3.80 9.08 -19.85
C THR A 52 -3.88 7.81 -19.02
N ARG A 53 -3.04 7.70 -17.98
CA ARG A 53 -2.97 6.54 -17.07
C ARG A 53 -4.31 6.27 -16.38
N LEU A 54 -4.86 7.28 -15.70
CA LEU A 54 -6.09 7.11 -14.91
C LEU A 54 -7.32 6.89 -15.80
N ASN A 55 -7.38 7.52 -16.98
CA ASN A 55 -8.43 7.24 -17.95
C ASN A 55 -8.34 5.79 -18.48
N ALA A 56 -7.14 5.30 -18.75
CA ALA A 56 -6.92 3.94 -19.23
C ALA A 56 -7.34 2.91 -18.17
N GLN A 57 -6.95 3.12 -16.91
CA GLN A 57 -7.41 2.32 -15.78
C GLN A 57 -8.94 2.30 -15.69
N VAL A 58 -9.58 3.48 -15.66
CA VAL A 58 -11.04 3.57 -15.53
C VAL A 58 -11.78 2.89 -16.69
N LYS A 59 -11.23 2.99 -17.90
CA LYS A 59 -11.80 2.33 -19.09
C LYS A 59 -11.41 0.87 -19.24
N MET A 60 -10.50 0.38 -18.39
CA MET A 60 -9.88 -0.94 -18.50
C MET A 60 -9.28 -1.18 -19.89
N THR A 61 -8.51 -0.20 -20.38
CA THR A 61 -7.79 -0.24 -21.67
C THR A 61 -6.29 -0.01 -21.45
N LEU A 62 -5.47 -0.32 -22.44
CA LEU A 62 -4.06 0.06 -22.43
C LEU A 62 -3.90 1.57 -22.67
N SER A 63 -2.95 2.18 -21.95
CA SER A 63 -2.57 3.59 -22.11
C SER A 63 -1.86 3.83 -23.44
N ASP A 64 -2.16 4.97 -24.07
CA ASP A 64 -1.45 5.45 -25.26
C ASP A 64 -0.65 6.72 -24.94
N TYR A 65 0.66 6.55 -24.76
CA TYR A 65 1.58 7.63 -24.45
C TYR A 65 2.27 8.22 -25.68
N SER A 66 1.92 7.82 -26.91
CA SER A 66 2.59 8.25 -28.15
C SER A 66 2.65 9.77 -28.33
N SER A 67 1.68 10.49 -27.78
CA SER A 67 1.61 11.96 -27.85
C SER A 67 2.44 12.71 -26.79
N ILE A 68 3.01 12.00 -25.82
CA ILE A 68 3.79 12.60 -24.72
C ILE A 68 5.15 11.94 -24.50
N ALA A 69 5.38 10.75 -25.06
CA ALA A 69 6.60 9.99 -24.90
C ALA A 69 7.68 10.41 -25.91
N ASP A 70 8.93 10.44 -25.46
CA ASP A 70 10.12 10.60 -26.31
C ASP A 70 10.47 9.25 -26.95
N LEU A 71 9.78 8.89 -28.03
CA LEU A 71 9.91 7.57 -28.66
C LEU A 71 11.29 7.33 -29.30
N ASP A 72 12.08 8.38 -29.52
CA ASP A 72 13.45 8.29 -30.03
C ASP A 72 14.46 7.93 -28.94
N ASN A 73 14.07 8.02 -27.66
CA ASN A 73 14.91 7.68 -26.52
C ASN A 73 14.72 6.20 -26.13
N PRO A 74 15.79 5.37 -26.18
CA PRO A 74 15.71 3.95 -25.83
C PRO A 74 15.16 3.67 -24.43
N LYS A 75 15.34 4.59 -23.46
CA LYS A 75 14.81 4.43 -22.10
C LYS A 75 13.30 4.51 -22.04
N SER A 76 12.67 5.23 -22.98
CA SER A 76 11.21 5.29 -23.08
C SER A 76 10.61 3.92 -23.26
N GLN A 77 11.27 3.03 -24.02
CA GLN A 77 10.75 1.68 -24.22
C GLN A 77 10.70 0.86 -22.92
N GLU A 78 11.68 1.02 -22.02
CA GLU A 78 11.68 0.34 -20.72
C GLU A 78 10.51 0.81 -19.85
N TRP A 79 10.28 2.13 -19.80
CA TRP A 79 9.15 2.73 -19.07
C TRP A 79 7.80 2.30 -19.68
N LEU A 80 7.62 2.44 -20.99
CA LEU A 80 6.38 2.08 -21.68
C LEU A 80 6.02 0.60 -21.51
N THR A 81 7.02 -0.29 -21.51
CA THR A 81 6.81 -1.73 -21.28
C THR A 81 6.32 -2.00 -19.85
N LYS A 82 6.79 -1.24 -18.86
CA LYS A 82 6.31 -1.35 -17.48
C LYS A 82 4.86 -0.87 -17.34
N GLU A 83 4.52 0.25 -17.98
CA GLU A 83 3.15 0.76 -17.98
C GLU A 83 2.17 -0.19 -18.69
N GLU A 84 2.54 -0.75 -19.84
CA GLU A 84 1.70 -1.73 -20.53
C GLU A 84 1.43 -2.96 -19.65
N ARG A 85 2.47 -3.43 -18.93
CA ARG A 85 2.35 -4.55 -17.99
C ARG A 85 1.47 -4.19 -16.79
N HIS A 86 1.56 -2.96 -16.29
CA HIS A 86 0.70 -2.43 -15.23
C HIS A 86 -0.77 -2.41 -15.67
N ASP A 87 -1.09 -1.78 -16.80
CA ASP A 87 -2.45 -1.72 -17.36
C ASP A 87 -3.02 -3.11 -17.60
N SER A 88 -2.23 -3.98 -18.24
CA SER A 88 -2.63 -5.37 -18.52
C SER A 88 -2.95 -6.15 -17.23
N THR A 89 -2.18 -5.92 -16.17
CA THR A 89 -2.43 -6.56 -14.86
C THR A 89 -3.73 -6.04 -14.24
N LEU A 90 -3.97 -4.73 -14.25
CA LEU A 90 -5.23 -4.13 -13.76
C LEU A 90 -6.45 -4.69 -14.50
N ILE A 91 -6.37 -4.79 -15.83
CA ILE A 91 -7.44 -5.34 -16.67
C ILE A 91 -7.70 -6.81 -16.32
N GLN A 92 -6.65 -7.61 -16.18
CA GLN A 92 -6.77 -9.03 -15.83
C GLN A 92 -7.40 -9.21 -14.46
N ILE A 93 -6.99 -8.43 -13.46
CA ILE A 93 -7.57 -8.46 -12.10
C ILE A 93 -9.05 -8.03 -12.15
N GLY A 94 -9.38 -6.91 -12.80
CA GLY A 94 -10.75 -6.44 -12.93
C GLY A 94 -11.68 -7.48 -13.56
N ASN A 95 -11.24 -8.08 -14.67
CA ASN A 95 -11.97 -9.16 -15.35
C ASN A 95 -12.11 -10.42 -14.48
N ALA A 96 -11.03 -10.80 -13.78
CA ALA A 96 -11.02 -11.98 -12.90
C ALA A 96 -11.99 -11.87 -11.73
N TYR A 97 -12.09 -10.67 -11.14
CA TYR A 97 -12.89 -10.42 -9.94
C TYR A 97 -14.25 -9.75 -10.23
N GLY A 98 -14.53 -9.42 -11.50
CA GLY A 98 -15.82 -8.95 -11.97
C GLY A 98 -16.19 -7.56 -11.48
N TYR A 99 -15.24 -6.63 -11.44
CA TYR A 99 -15.50 -5.23 -11.10
C TYR A 99 -15.13 -4.29 -12.23
N GLU A 100 -15.80 -3.14 -12.24
CA GLU A 100 -15.55 -2.05 -13.16
C GLU A 100 -15.28 -0.75 -12.38
N TYR A 101 -14.46 0.10 -12.97
CA TYR A 101 -14.12 1.40 -12.41
C TYR A 101 -15.17 2.46 -12.72
N GLY A 102 -15.35 3.38 -11.79
CA GLY A 102 -16.17 4.58 -11.92
C GLY A 102 -15.34 5.79 -12.33
N ASN A 103 -15.54 6.95 -11.69
CA ASN A 103 -14.72 8.12 -11.99
C ASN A 103 -13.39 8.10 -11.23
N TYR A 104 -12.53 9.05 -11.56
CA TYR A 104 -11.33 9.34 -10.79
C TYR A 104 -11.19 10.83 -10.51
N LYS A 105 -10.43 11.16 -9.47
CA LYS A 105 -9.91 12.49 -9.18
C LYS A 105 -8.44 12.36 -8.82
N TYR A 106 -7.65 13.36 -9.16
CA TYR A 106 -6.26 13.42 -8.73
C TYR A 106 -5.80 14.86 -8.54
N SER A 107 -4.69 15.02 -7.84
CA SER A 107 -3.95 16.27 -7.72
C SER A 107 -2.45 15.95 -7.66
N LEU A 108 -1.65 16.81 -8.28
CA LEU A 108 -0.20 16.68 -8.35
C LEU A 108 0.47 17.80 -7.54
N GLU A 109 1.31 17.44 -6.58
CA GLU A 109 2.12 18.38 -5.81
C GLU A 109 3.57 18.32 -6.31
N PHE A 110 3.98 19.32 -7.08
CA PHE A 110 5.33 19.41 -7.63
C PHE A 110 6.33 19.77 -6.52
N ASN A 111 7.13 18.80 -6.10
CA ASN A 111 8.17 18.99 -5.09
C ASN A 111 9.44 19.59 -5.72
N LYS A 112 9.80 19.18 -6.93
CA LYS A 112 11.01 19.66 -7.62
C LYS A 112 10.80 19.68 -9.12
N ILE A 113 11.27 20.73 -9.78
CA ILE A 113 11.43 20.77 -11.24
C ILE A 113 12.80 21.39 -11.52
N ASN A 114 13.71 20.61 -12.09
CA ASN A 114 15.05 21.08 -12.46
C ASN A 114 15.27 20.99 -13.96
N VAL A 115 15.27 22.14 -14.63
CA VAL A 115 15.55 22.25 -16.06
C VAL A 115 17.03 22.53 -16.29
N ASN A 116 17.68 21.66 -17.08
CA ASN A 116 19.07 21.81 -17.49
C ASN A 116 19.19 21.66 -19.03
N GLY A 117 19.16 22.79 -19.72
CA GLY A 117 19.22 22.84 -21.18
C GLY A 117 18.01 22.14 -21.82
N HIS A 118 18.24 20.96 -22.40
CA HIS A 118 17.21 20.16 -23.07
C HIS A 118 16.70 19.01 -22.20
N GLN A 119 17.01 18.99 -20.91
CA GLN A 119 16.57 17.94 -19.98
C GLN A 119 15.84 18.56 -18.79
N ALA A 120 14.89 17.82 -18.24
CA ALA A 120 14.25 18.15 -16.99
C ALA A 120 14.09 16.92 -16.10
N ASP A 121 14.39 17.08 -14.81
CA ASP A 121 14.06 16.11 -13.76
C ASP A 121 12.96 16.71 -12.88
N VAL A 122 11.88 15.96 -12.70
CA VAL A 122 10.72 16.36 -11.90
C VAL A 122 10.49 15.35 -10.78
N GLU A 123 10.28 15.86 -9.57
CA GLU A 123 9.81 15.08 -8.44
C GLU A 123 8.45 15.64 -8.02
N LEU A 124 7.45 14.78 -7.89
CA LEU A 124 6.11 15.18 -7.48
C LEU A 124 5.43 14.11 -6.64
N PHE A 125 4.40 14.51 -5.92
CA PHE A 125 3.50 13.61 -5.20
C PHE A 125 2.14 13.55 -5.90
N GLU A 126 1.70 12.34 -6.24
CA GLU A 126 0.34 12.06 -6.67
C GLU A 126 -0.55 11.82 -5.44
N ASN A 127 -1.73 12.46 -5.45
CA ASN A 127 -2.86 12.05 -4.63
C ASN A 127 -4.02 11.73 -5.56
N SER A 128 -4.65 10.56 -5.40
CA SER A 128 -5.73 10.11 -6.27
C SER A 128 -6.84 9.40 -5.52
N LEU A 129 -8.02 9.43 -6.14
CA LEU A 129 -9.23 8.76 -5.72
C LEU A 129 -9.81 8.07 -6.94
N ILE A 130 -10.06 6.76 -6.84
CA ILE A 130 -10.63 5.95 -7.91
C ILE A 130 -11.91 5.29 -7.40
N GLU A 131 -13.03 5.59 -8.03
CA GLU A 131 -14.33 5.01 -7.73
C GLU A 131 -14.50 3.65 -8.42
N PHE A 132 -15.42 2.85 -7.90
CA PHE A 132 -15.85 1.60 -8.53
C PHE A 132 -17.37 1.66 -8.74
N LEU A 133 -17.87 1.13 -9.86
CA LEU A 133 -19.30 1.24 -10.21
C LEU A 133 -20.22 0.48 -9.26
N ASP A 134 -19.74 -0.64 -8.71
CA ASP A 134 -20.43 -1.48 -7.73
C ASP A 134 -20.41 -0.89 -6.32
N THR A 135 -19.41 -0.08 -5.96
CA THR A 135 -19.29 0.59 -4.65
C THR A 135 -18.87 2.05 -4.77
N PRO A 136 -19.71 2.94 -5.33
CA PRO A 136 -19.33 4.32 -5.65
C PRO A 136 -19.01 5.19 -4.42
N ASN A 137 -19.41 4.78 -3.22
CA ASN A 137 -19.12 5.49 -1.97
C ASN A 137 -17.88 4.97 -1.22
N ASP A 138 -17.19 3.97 -1.78
CA ASP A 138 -16.02 3.33 -1.20
C ASP A 138 -14.84 3.36 -2.19
N PRO A 139 -14.34 4.56 -2.53
CA PRO A 139 -13.27 4.68 -3.50
C PRO A 139 -11.93 4.21 -2.93
N LEU A 140 -11.07 3.72 -3.81
CA LEU A 140 -9.64 3.58 -3.53
C LEU A 140 -9.02 4.97 -3.39
N VAL A 141 -8.27 5.19 -2.31
CA VAL A 141 -7.57 6.46 -2.08
C VAL A 141 -6.07 6.21 -1.99
N THR A 142 -5.30 6.97 -2.76
CA THR A 142 -3.84 7.02 -2.70
C THR A 142 -3.40 8.42 -2.29
N SER A 143 -2.42 8.51 -1.38
CA SER A 143 -1.83 9.79 -0.99
C SER A 143 -0.31 9.74 -1.06
N ASN A 144 0.29 10.89 -1.37
CA ASN A 144 1.74 11.10 -1.37
C ASN A 144 2.54 10.05 -2.16
N LEU A 145 1.99 9.54 -3.27
CA LEU A 145 2.72 8.61 -4.12
C LEU A 145 3.81 9.39 -4.86
N LEU A 146 5.07 9.06 -4.57
CA LEU A 146 6.22 9.76 -5.11
C LEU A 146 6.51 9.33 -6.55
N HIS A 147 6.62 10.30 -7.45
CA HIS A 147 7.08 10.13 -8.81
C HIS A 147 8.41 10.85 -9.03
N THR A 148 9.31 10.21 -9.78
CA THR A 148 10.47 10.87 -10.41
C THR A 148 10.34 10.75 -11.92
N ILE A 149 10.01 11.85 -12.57
CA ILE A 149 9.73 11.93 -14.01
C ILE A 149 10.88 12.63 -14.71
N ARG A 150 11.31 12.10 -15.85
CA ARG A 150 12.36 12.70 -16.67
C ARG A 150 11.87 13.03 -18.06
N LEU A 151 12.26 14.22 -18.52
CA LEU A 151 11.83 14.77 -19.79
C LEU A 151 13.01 15.25 -20.64
N THR A 152 12.81 15.20 -21.95
CA THR A 152 13.68 15.77 -22.98
C THR A 152 12.92 16.86 -23.72
N LYS A 153 13.59 17.96 -24.06
CA LYS A 153 13.05 19.02 -24.92
C LYS A 153 13.32 18.68 -26.38
N SER A 154 12.26 18.64 -27.19
CA SER A 154 12.29 18.38 -28.62
C SER A 154 11.67 19.53 -29.42
N ASN A 155 11.64 19.42 -30.75
CA ASN A 155 10.91 20.35 -31.61
C ASN A 155 9.38 20.31 -31.38
N LEU A 156 8.87 19.23 -30.79
CA LEU A 156 7.46 19.04 -30.44
C LEU A 156 7.14 19.54 -29.02
N GLY A 157 8.12 20.10 -28.31
CA GLY A 157 8.02 20.47 -26.90
C GLY A 157 8.68 19.45 -25.98
N TRP A 158 8.32 19.51 -24.70
CA TRP A 158 8.80 18.57 -23.68
C TRP A 158 8.12 17.20 -23.83
N LEU A 159 8.92 16.15 -23.86
CA LEU A 159 8.49 14.75 -23.96
C LEU A 159 9.06 13.95 -22.80
N ILE A 160 8.30 12.98 -22.31
CA ILE A 160 8.64 12.12 -21.17
C ILE A 160 9.38 10.89 -21.67
N TYR A 161 10.45 10.50 -20.98
CA TYR A 161 11.18 9.25 -21.30
C TYR A 161 11.32 8.28 -20.13
N ASP A 162 10.94 8.68 -18.92
CA ASP A 162 11.00 7.85 -17.71
C ASP A 162 10.01 8.42 -16.68
N ASP A 163 9.24 7.56 -16.03
CA ASP A 163 8.48 7.85 -14.80
C ASP A 163 8.73 6.71 -13.82
N ARG A 164 9.24 7.05 -12.63
CA ARG A 164 9.56 6.10 -11.57
C ARG A 164 8.65 6.32 -10.38
N TYR A 165 7.85 5.32 -10.07
CA TYR A 165 6.95 5.26 -8.92
C TYR A 165 6.70 3.79 -8.56
N GLU A 166 6.11 3.55 -7.39
CA GLU A 166 5.74 2.21 -6.94
C GLU A 166 4.36 2.26 -6.29
N ASP A 167 3.32 2.01 -7.10
CA ASP A 167 1.97 1.75 -6.60
C ASP A 167 1.79 0.27 -6.23
N VAL A 168 0.59 -0.12 -5.78
CA VAL A 168 0.31 -1.51 -5.41
C VAL A 168 0.52 -2.49 -6.55
N ILE A 169 0.21 -2.10 -7.79
CA ILE A 169 0.38 -2.99 -8.93
C ILE A 169 1.87 -3.18 -9.23
N HIS A 170 2.66 -2.11 -9.31
CA HIS A 170 4.12 -2.19 -9.45
C HIS A 170 4.76 -3.03 -8.34
N LEU A 171 4.35 -2.78 -7.09
CA LEU A 171 4.83 -3.52 -5.93
C LEU A 171 4.51 -5.02 -6.05
N THR A 172 3.30 -5.39 -6.46
CA THR A 172 2.88 -6.78 -6.52
C THR A 172 3.49 -7.52 -7.71
N ILE A 173 3.59 -6.88 -8.88
CA ILE A 173 4.14 -7.51 -10.08
C ILE A 173 5.67 -7.61 -10.03
N GLY A 174 6.37 -6.61 -9.46
CA GLY A 174 7.84 -6.55 -9.42
C GLY A 174 8.51 -7.00 -10.72
N GLU A 175 9.54 -7.83 -10.60
CA GLU A 175 10.27 -8.41 -11.75
C GLU A 175 9.68 -9.76 -12.24
N GLN A 176 8.47 -10.12 -11.82
CA GLN A 176 7.84 -11.39 -12.22
C GLN A 176 7.59 -11.46 -13.74
N SER A 177 7.43 -12.67 -14.28
CA SER A 177 6.97 -12.82 -15.67
C SER A 177 5.45 -12.63 -15.76
N ASN A 178 4.92 -12.29 -16.95
CA ASN A 178 3.47 -12.23 -17.19
C ASN A 178 2.77 -13.57 -16.89
N ALA A 179 3.43 -14.70 -17.18
CA ALA A 179 2.92 -16.03 -16.86
C ALA A 179 2.82 -16.25 -15.34
N THR A 180 3.79 -15.75 -14.57
CA THR A 180 3.77 -15.82 -13.10
C THR A 180 2.63 -14.96 -12.54
N ILE A 181 2.45 -13.73 -13.04
CA ILE A 181 1.34 -12.85 -12.64
C ILE A 181 -0.01 -13.54 -12.85
N LEU A 182 -0.26 -14.04 -14.06
CA LEU A 182 -1.49 -14.74 -14.42
C LEU A 182 -1.74 -15.95 -13.53
N ASN A 183 -0.69 -16.74 -13.26
CA ASN A 183 -0.80 -17.91 -12.38
C ASN A 183 -1.12 -17.49 -10.93
N ASN A 184 -0.53 -16.41 -10.42
CA ASN A 184 -0.85 -15.89 -9.09
C ASN A 184 -2.31 -15.44 -9.00
N ILE A 185 -2.79 -14.70 -10.00
CA ILE A 185 -4.18 -14.26 -10.08
C ILE A 185 -5.12 -15.47 -10.05
N GLN A 186 -4.88 -16.46 -10.92
CA GLN A 186 -5.68 -17.67 -11.01
C GLN A 186 -5.68 -18.48 -9.71
N ARG A 187 -4.51 -18.68 -9.09
CA ARG A 187 -4.40 -19.38 -7.79
C ARG A 187 -5.21 -18.68 -6.71
N ASN A 188 -5.20 -17.36 -6.67
CA ASN A 188 -5.97 -16.59 -5.70
C ASN A 188 -7.49 -16.68 -5.96
N ILE A 189 -7.93 -16.77 -7.21
CA ILE A 189 -9.33 -17.06 -7.56
C ILE A 189 -9.71 -18.47 -7.12
N GLU A 190 -8.89 -19.47 -7.40
CA GLU A 190 -9.17 -20.87 -7.06
C GLU A 190 -9.21 -21.10 -5.55
N ALA A 191 -8.34 -20.42 -4.79
CA ALA A 191 -8.37 -20.44 -3.33
C ALA A 191 -9.70 -19.89 -2.75
N SER A 192 -10.48 -19.13 -3.53
CA SER A 192 -11.86 -18.75 -3.17
C SER A 192 -12.80 -19.95 -3.09
N SER A 193 -12.52 -21.01 -3.86
CA SER A 193 -13.41 -22.17 -3.96
C SER A 193 -13.27 -23.14 -2.79
N ILE A 194 -12.27 -22.95 -1.93
CA ILE A 194 -11.95 -23.82 -0.80
C ILE A 194 -12.35 -23.11 0.49
N LYS A 195 -13.43 -23.56 1.13
CA LYS A 195 -13.71 -23.19 2.52
C LYS A 195 -12.70 -23.92 3.40
N ASN A 196 -11.68 -23.22 3.87
CA ASN A 196 -10.72 -23.81 4.80
C ASN A 196 -11.42 -24.14 6.12
N GLU A 197 -11.17 -25.35 6.63
CA GLU A 197 -11.54 -25.78 7.97
C GLU A 197 -10.80 -24.93 9.01
N GLU A 198 -11.48 -24.61 10.11
CA GLU A 198 -10.91 -23.87 11.24
C GLU A 198 -9.66 -24.60 11.78
N MET A 199 -8.49 -23.98 11.69
CA MET A 199 -7.35 -24.42 12.50
C MET A 199 -7.58 -23.96 13.93
N THR A 200 -8.04 -24.86 14.80
CA THR A 200 -8.05 -24.64 16.25
C THR A 200 -6.63 -24.42 16.75
N PRO A 201 -6.33 -23.34 17.49
CA PRO A 201 -5.03 -23.14 18.10
C PRO A 201 -4.74 -24.26 19.10
N THR A 202 -3.76 -25.12 18.81
CA THR A 202 -3.27 -26.11 19.76
C THR A 202 -2.25 -25.46 20.68
N GLY A 203 -2.66 -25.10 21.89
CA GLY A 203 -1.77 -24.52 22.88
C GLY A 203 -2.37 -24.56 24.29
N ASP A 204 -2.10 -25.65 25.00
CA ASP A 204 -2.31 -25.77 26.44
C ASP A 204 -1.26 -24.91 27.18
N ARG A 205 -1.69 -23.94 28.00
CA ARG A 205 -0.88 -23.27 29.06
C ARG A 205 -1.68 -22.24 29.88
N ASN A 206 -1.34 -22.19 31.18
CA ASN A 206 -1.86 -21.33 32.24
C ASN A 206 -1.54 -19.82 32.10
N GLU A 207 -1.77 -19.18 30.96
CA GLU A 207 -1.56 -17.73 30.77
C GLU A 207 -2.87 -16.96 30.60
N ILE A 208 -2.93 -15.75 31.18
CA ILE A 208 -4.08 -14.85 31.01
C ILE A 208 -4.02 -14.29 29.59
N ASN A 209 -4.97 -14.73 28.76
CA ASN A 209 -5.16 -14.23 27.41
C ASN A 209 -6.17 -13.08 27.41
N TYR A 210 -5.79 -11.94 26.82
CA TYR A 210 -6.64 -10.77 26.68
C TYR A 210 -7.20 -10.65 25.26
N THR A 211 -8.49 -10.34 25.14
CA THR A 211 -9.18 -10.20 23.86
C THR A 211 -8.59 -9.06 23.01
N TYR A 212 -8.15 -9.39 21.79
CA TYR A 212 -7.73 -8.41 20.80
C TYR A 212 -8.90 -7.53 20.36
N ASN A 213 -8.72 -6.21 20.42
CA ASN A 213 -9.73 -5.25 20.01
C ASN A 213 -9.53 -4.87 18.53
N SER A 214 -10.10 -5.67 17.64
CA SER A 214 -10.06 -5.43 16.20
C SER A 214 -10.59 -4.05 15.80
N SER A 215 -11.65 -3.56 16.47
CA SER A 215 -12.22 -2.24 16.18
C SER A 215 -11.22 -1.10 16.41
N ASN A 216 -10.38 -1.20 17.44
CA ASN A 216 -9.33 -0.20 17.67
C ASN A 216 -8.24 -0.25 16.58
N ALA A 217 -7.86 -1.44 16.14
CA ALA A 217 -6.89 -1.61 15.06
C ALA A 217 -7.42 -1.04 13.74
N VAL A 218 -8.68 -1.31 13.41
CA VAL A 218 -9.36 -0.75 12.23
C VAL A 218 -9.46 0.78 12.33
N ASN A 219 -9.89 1.32 13.48
CA ASN A 219 -9.98 2.77 13.67
C ASN A 219 -8.61 3.45 13.52
N TYR A 220 -7.55 2.81 14.02
CA TYR A 220 -6.19 3.27 13.82
C TYR A 220 -5.83 3.29 12.34
N ALA A 221 -6.01 2.16 11.66
CA ALA A 221 -5.66 2.01 10.25
C ALA A 221 -6.46 2.98 9.36
N MET A 222 -7.73 3.22 9.65
CA MET A 222 -8.55 4.21 8.94
C MET A 222 -8.10 5.64 9.20
N GLY A 223 -7.68 5.97 10.42
CA GLY A 223 -7.24 7.31 10.78
C GLY A 223 -5.88 7.70 10.20
N TRP A 224 -5.01 6.72 9.94
CA TRP A 224 -3.62 6.94 9.53
C TRP A 224 -3.26 6.34 8.16
N ALA A 225 -4.20 5.82 7.36
CA ALA A 225 -3.85 5.21 6.06
C ALA A 225 -3.28 6.19 5.02
N ILE A 226 -3.62 7.48 5.12
CA ILE A 226 -3.22 8.53 4.17
C ILE A 226 -2.42 9.65 4.87
N SER A 227 -1.85 9.36 6.04
CA SER A 227 -1.04 10.30 6.83
C SER A 227 -0.19 9.54 7.85
N TYR A 228 0.70 10.21 8.57
CA TYR A 228 1.59 9.54 9.52
C TYR A 228 1.26 9.91 10.96
N ASN A 229 1.18 8.91 11.83
CA ASN A 229 0.99 9.14 13.25
C ASN A 229 2.28 9.75 13.85
N PRO A 230 2.23 10.98 14.39
CA PRO A 230 3.43 11.66 14.91
C PRO A 230 4.03 10.98 16.14
N ALA A 231 3.33 10.02 16.75
CA ALA A 231 3.86 9.19 17.83
C ALA A 231 4.78 8.06 17.35
N TYR A 232 5.05 7.93 16.05
CA TYR A 232 5.87 6.86 15.48
C TYR A 232 6.86 7.41 14.45
N ALA A 233 8.00 6.72 14.29
CA ALA A 233 8.93 7.05 13.22
C ALA A 233 8.30 6.79 11.85
N ILE A 234 8.55 7.71 10.92
CA ILE A 234 8.21 7.58 9.50
C ILE A 234 9.30 6.71 8.85
N MET A 235 8.91 5.61 8.22
CA MET A 235 9.85 4.67 7.59
C MET A 235 9.85 4.78 6.05
N THR A 236 9.13 5.76 5.49
CA THR A 236 9.09 6.07 4.07
C THR A 236 10.51 6.27 3.52
N GLY A 237 10.86 5.52 2.47
CA GLY A 237 12.20 5.53 1.86
C GLY A 237 13.30 4.79 2.65
N LEU A 238 13.05 4.38 3.90
CA LEU A 238 13.99 3.58 4.72
C LEU A 238 13.74 2.08 4.63
N GLY A 239 12.58 1.69 4.08
CA GLY A 239 12.09 0.32 4.08
C GLY A 239 11.35 -0.04 5.38
N GLY A 240 10.40 -0.98 5.29
CA GLY A 240 9.66 -1.48 6.45
C GLY A 240 8.44 -0.66 6.88
N ASP A 241 8.06 0.37 6.13
CA ASP A 241 6.92 1.22 6.49
C ASP A 241 5.58 0.48 6.50
N CYS A 242 5.38 -0.46 5.57
CA CYS A 242 4.23 -1.36 5.58
C CYS A 242 4.07 -2.12 6.92
N ALA A 243 5.14 -2.78 7.38
CA ALA A 243 5.12 -3.52 8.64
C ALA A 243 5.06 -2.60 9.87
N ASN A 244 5.70 -1.44 9.81
CA ASN A 244 5.60 -0.41 10.85
C ASN A 244 4.14 0.04 11.02
N PHE A 245 3.45 0.41 9.93
CA PHE A 245 2.04 0.82 9.95
C PHE A 245 1.13 -0.28 10.49
N VAL A 246 1.27 -1.52 9.99
CA VAL A 246 0.46 -2.65 10.46
C VAL A 246 0.73 -2.96 11.94
N SER A 247 1.99 -2.90 12.39
CA SER A 247 2.33 -3.05 13.81
C SER A 247 1.67 -1.97 14.68
N GLN A 248 1.63 -0.73 14.21
CA GLN A 248 0.95 0.34 14.95
C GLN A 248 -0.56 0.09 15.08
N ALA A 249 -1.20 -0.38 14.01
CA ALA A 249 -2.62 -0.73 14.03
C ALA A 249 -2.89 -1.90 15.00
N ILE A 250 -2.08 -2.97 14.92
CA ILE A 250 -2.18 -4.10 15.86
C ILE A 250 -1.98 -3.63 17.30
N PHE A 251 -1.00 -2.76 17.55
CA PHE A 251 -0.75 -2.21 18.89
C PHE A 251 -1.94 -1.44 19.47
N ALA A 252 -2.69 -0.71 18.63
CA ALA A 252 -3.93 -0.08 19.07
C ALA A 252 -4.99 -1.11 19.50
N GLY A 253 -4.99 -2.29 18.88
CA GLY A 253 -5.86 -3.41 19.23
C GLY A 253 -5.42 -4.23 20.44
N THR A 254 -4.17 -4.16 20.89
CA THR A 254 -3.66 -4.90 22.07
C THR A 254 -3.75 -4.12 23.38
N ASN A 255 -4.48 -3.00 23.41
CA ASN A 255 -4.47 -2.04 24.53
C ASN A 255 -3.04 -1.63 24.95
N GLY A 256 -2.14 -1.60 23.97
CA GLY A 256 -0.74 -1.25 24.14
C GLY A 256 0.16 -2.30 24.78
N SER A 257 -0.24 -3.57 24.83
CA SER A 257 0.69 -4.66 25.14
C SER A 257 1.76 -4.78 24.04
N MET A 258 3.00 -5.05 24.44
CA MET A 258 4.17 -5.29 23.60
C MET A 258 5.16 -6.22 24.33
N SER A 259 6.19 -6.71 23.64
CA SER A 259 7.24 -7.49 24.29
C SER A 259 8.01 -6.67 25.35
N PRO A 260 8.52 -7.29 26.44
CA PRO A 260 9.19 -6.58 27.52
C PRO A 260 10.61 -6.10 27.16
N VAL A 261 10.87 -4.80 27.40
CA VAL A 261 12.16 -4.06 27.36
C VAL A 261 12.92 -4.02 26.01
N PRO A 262 13.50 -2.87 25.62
CA PRO A 262 14.20 -2.74 24.33
C PRO A 262 15.49 -3.57 24.26
N VAL A 263 15.59 -4.39 23.23
CA VAL A 263 16.84 -5.03 22.80
C VAL A 263 17.52 -4.08 21.78
N PRO A 264 18.82 -3.79 21.85
CA PRO A 264 19.45 -2.97 20.82
C PRO A 264 19.65 -3.77 19.52
N PRO A 265 19.70 -3.13 18.33
CA PRO A 265 20.00 -3.80 17.06
C PRO A 265 21.31 -4.59 17.04
N SER A 266 22.25 -4.30 17.96
CA SER A 266 23.50 -5.03 18.14
C SER A 266 23.34 -6.45 18.71
N LYS A 267 22.16 -6.80 19.22
CA LYS A 267 21.85 -8.13 19.79
C LYS A 267 20.92 -8.92 18.89
N MET A 268 21.43 -9.35 17.74
CA MET A 268 20.74 -10.30 16.87
C MET A 268 20.96 -11.73 17.37
N PRO A 269 19.98 -12.66 17.27
CA PRO A 269 18.67 -12.49 16.62
C PRO A 269 17.57 -11.95 17.56
N GLU A 270 17.87 -11.68 18.83
CA GLU A 270 16.89 -11.26 19.85
C GLU A 270 16.11 -10.01 19.42
N PHE A 271 16.79 -9.01 18.86
CA PHE A 271 16.16 -7.80 18.33
C PHE A 271 15.08 -8.08 17.27
N ASP A 272 15.29 -9.09 16.41
CA ASP A 272 14.36 -9.45 15.33
C ASP A 272 13.18 -10.31 15.83
N GLN A 273 13.27 -10.86 17.04
CA GLN A 273 12.25 -11.76 17.62
C GLN A 273 11.34 -11.07 18.63
N GLN A 274 11.66 -9.85 19.06
CA GLN A 274 10.83 -9.08 19.97
C GLN A 274 9.96 -8.12 19.16
N TRP A 275 8.75 -7.82 19.64
CA TRP A 275 7.84 -6.84 19.03
C TRP A 275 7.59 -5.69 19.99
N TYR A 276 8.28 -4.58 19.80
CA TYR A 276 8.12 -3.38 20.61
C TYR A 276 8.40 -2.12 19.79
N ARG A 277 7.95 -1.00 20.34
CA ARG A 277 8.48 0.31 20.00
C ARG A 277 9.20 0.92 21.20
N TYR A 278 10.19 1.75 20.96
CA TYR A 278 10.85 2.52 22.01
C TYR A 278 11.17 3.92 21.51
N SER A 279 11.10 4.90 22.39
CA SER A 279 11.48 6.27 22.07
C SER A 279 13.00 6.41 22.13
N ALA A 280 13.62 6.80 21.02
CA ALA A 280 14.98 7.32 20.98
C ALA A 280 14.92 8.74 20.43
N TYR A 281 15.52 9.71 21.13
CA TYR A 281 15.55 11.12 20.72
C TYR A 281 14.15 11.70 20.41
N ASN A 282 13.13 11.31 21.18
CA ASN A 282 11.71 11.67 20.97
C ASN A 282 11.05 11.09 19.70
N LEU A 283 11.67 10.11 19.04
CA LEU A 283 11.09 9.35 17.92
C LEU A 283 10.95 7.88 18.31
N TYR A 284 9.78 7.28 18.09
CA TYR A 284 9.58 5.87 18.39
C TYR A 284 10.06 4.98 17.25
N TYR A 285 11.11 4.21 17.51
CA TYR A 285 11.64 3.17 16.62
C TYR A 285 11.11 1.80 17.02
N GLY A 286 10.89 0.95 16.02
CA GLY A 286 10.46 -0.44 16.21
C GLY A 286 11.62 -1.43 16.25
N SER A 287 11.41 -2.55 16.93
CA SER A 287 12.23 -3.76 16.80
C SER A 287 12.17 -4.36 15.40
N GLY A 288 12.97 -5.40 15.12
CA GLY A 288 12.93 -6.07 13.82
C GLY A 288 11.55 -6.63 13.48
N ALA A 289 10.85 -7.26 14.44
CA ALA A 289 9.48 -7.71 14.23
C ALA A 289 8.45 -6.58 14.09
N TRP A 290 8.77 -5.36 14.52
CA TRP A 290 7.88 -4.21 14.36
C TRP A 290 7.96 -3.60 12.96
N VAL A 291 9.15 -3.53 12.37
CA VAL A 291 9.38 -2.84 11.08
C VAL A 291 9.65 -3.78 9.89
N ARG A 292 9.81 -5.10 10.10
CA ARG A 292 10.00 -6.06 9.01
C ARG A 292 8.78 -6.95 8.85
N VAL A 293 8.44 -7.29 7.60
CA VAL A 293 7.32 -8.16 7.25
C VAL A 293 7.56 -9.59 7.77
N GLY A 294 8.70 -10.18 7.40
CA GLY A 294 9.15 -11.51 7.83
C GLY A 294 9.90 -12.26 6.72
N GLY A 295 10.76 -13.22 7.05
CA GLY A 295 11.23 -14.24 6.12
C GLY A 295 12.11 -13.84 4.93
N GLN A 296 12.49 -12.57 4.76
CA GLN A 296 13.58 -12.22 3.84
C GLN A 296 14.91 -12.79 4.37
N SER A 297 15.54 -13.66 3.59
CA SER A 297 16.85 -14.24 3.91
C SER A 297 16.93 -14.93 5.29
N GLY A 298 15.82 -15.53 5.76
CA GLY A 298 15.77 -16.24 7.05
C GLY A 298 15.64 -15.34 8.28
N GLN A 299 15.41 -14.03 8.11
CA GLN A 299 15.22 -13.10 9.23
C GLN A 299 13.80 -13.20 9.82
N SER A 300 13.70 -13.07 11.14
CA SER A 300 12.41 -12.96 11.84
C SER A 300 11.80 -11.57 11.60
N GLY A 301 10.47 -11.50 11.53
CA GLY A 301 9.72 -10.25 11.34
C GLY A 301 8.32 -10.35 11.95
N LEU A 302 7.44 -9.42 11.61
CA LEU A 302 6.08 -9.34 12.15
C LEU A 302 5.31 -10.65 12.02
N MET A 303 5.32 -11.27 10.84
CA MET A 303 4.63 -12.55 10.60
C MET A 303 5.15 -13.67 11.51
N THR A 304 6.48 -13.80 11.61
CA THR A 304 7.13 -14.79 12.46
C THR A 304 6.82 -14.54 13.93
N PHE A 305 6.82 -13.29 14.37
CA PHE A 305 6.44 -12.93 15.74
C PHE A 305 4.99 -13.34 16.02
N LEU A 306 4.03 -12.91 15.20
CA LEU A 306 2.60 -13.20 15.42
C LEU A 306 2.34 -14.70 15.52
N THR A 307 3.00 -15.51 14.68
CA THR A 307 2.76 -16.96 14.61
C THR A 307 3.57 -17.80 15.60
N SER A 308 4.59 -17.23 16.25
CA SER A 308 5.45 -17.96 17.20
C SER A 308 5.52 -17.34 18.60
N ASN A 309 4.89 -16.17 18.81
CA ASN A 309 4.94 -15.48 20.09
C ASN A 309 4.23 -16.27 21.20
N THR A 310 5.01 -16.62 22.22
CA THR A 310 4.56 -17.26 23.46
C THR A 310 4.68 -16.34 24.67
N GLY A 311 5.18 -15.11 24.50
CA GLY A 311 5.31 -14.10 25.55
C GLY A 311 4.34 -12.92 25.36
N SER A 312 4.67 -11.78 25.99
CA SER A 312 3.85 -10.56 25.94
C SER A 312 3.71 -10.00 24.51
N GLY A 313 2.52 -9.47 24.22
CA GLY A 313 2.16 -8.92 22.91
C GLY A 313 1.15 -9.81 22.16
N PRO A 314 0.81 -9.41 20.92
CA PRO A 314 -0.17 -10.13 20.10
C PRO A 314 0.38 -11.49 19.68
N TYR A 315 -0.52 -12.44 19.48
CA TYR A 315 -0.23 -13.67 18.76
C TYR A 315 -1.42 -14.09 17.92
N GLY A 316 -1.14 -14.80 16.84
CA GLY A 316 -2.10 -15.21 15.85
C GLY A 316 -1.78 -16.57 15.26
N SER A 317 -2.61 -16.99 14.33
CA SER A 317 -2.47 -18.26 13.62
C SER A 317 -2.66 -18.05 12.12
N TYR A 318 -2.08 -18.94 11.32
CA TYR A 318 -2.37 -18.98 9.90
C TYR A 318 -3.87 -19.20 9.69
N ALA A 319 -4.48 -18.30 8.93
CA ALA A 319 -5.91 -18.32 8.68
C ALA A 319 -6.20 -18.60 7.20
N GLY A 320 -7.31 -19.29 6.97
CA GLY A 320 -7.97 -19.23 5.67
C GLY A 320 -8.60 -17.86 5.46
N ARG A 321 -8.90 -17.53 4.21
CA ARG A 321 -9.50 -16.24 3.83
C ARG A 321 -10.74 -15.89 4.66
N CYS A 322 -11.68 -16.82 4.76
CA CYS A 322 -12.92 -16.66 5.53
C CYS A 322 -12.78 -16.72 7.05
N SER A 323 -11.57 -16.95 7.56
CA SER A 323 -11.24 -16.91 8.99
C SER A 323 -10.43 -15.66 9.35
N ALA A 324 -10.21 -14.76 8.39
CA ALA A 324 -9.58 -13.47 8.60
C ALA A 324 -10.66 -12.39 8.74
N PHE A 325 -10.52 -11.55 9.75
CA PHE A 325 -11.50 -10.53 10.11
C PHE A 325 -10.90 -9.14 10.04
N ASP A 326 -11.75 -8.12 10.15
CA ASP A 326 -11.30 -6.75 10.31
C ASP A 326 -10.27 -6.64 11.45
N GLY A 327 -9.19 -5.90 11.23
CA GLY A 327 -8.08 -5.77 12.16
C GLY A 327 -7.02 -6.88 12.08
N ASP A 328 -7.21 -7.89 11.22
CA ASP A 328 -6.20 -8.91 10.94
C ASP A 328 -5.22 -8.47 9.85
N PRO A 329 -3.93 -8.81 9.97
CA PRO A 329 -2.94 -8.54 8.93
C PRO A 329 -2.96 -9.57 7.80
N VAL A 330 -2.61 -9.10 6.61
CA VAL A 330 -2.40 -9.90 5.41
C VAL A 330 -0.97 -9.72 4.95
N PHE A 331 -0.32 -10.81 4.55
CA PHE A 331 1.08 -10.85 4.14
C PHE A 331 1.20 -11.32 2.70
N PHE A 332 2.17 -10.78 1.98
CA PHE A 332 2.39 -11.07 0.56
C PHE A 332 3.76 -11.68 0.33
N TYR A 333 3.76 -12.76 -0.44
CA TYR A 333 4.96 -13.51 -0.82
C TYR A 333 5.15 -13.53 -2.32
N ASP A 334 6.40 -13.36 -2.73
CA ASP A 334 6.90 -13.60 -4.08
C ASP A 334 8.19 -14.42 -3.99
N SER A 335 8.40 -15.34 -4.94
CA SER A 335 9.54 -16.26 -4.89
C SER A 335 10.91 -15.56 -4.99
N SER A 336 10.98 -14.38 -5.62
CA SER A 336 12.23 -13.64 -5.74
C SER A 336 12.54 -12.80 -4.50
N ARG A 337 11.51 -12.35 -3.77
CA ARG A 337 11.63 -11.41 -2.65
C ARG A 337 11.34 -12.00 -1.27
N GLY A 338 10.80 -13.22 -1.18
CA GLY A 338 10.27 -13.75 0.08
C GLY A 338 8.97 -13.05 0.48
N TRP A 339 8.70 -12.94 1.79
CA TRP A 339 7.62 -12.06 2.25
C TRP A 339 8.08 -10.62 2.19
N TYR A 340 7.38 -9.82 1.40
CA TYR A 340 7.89 -8.51 1.00
C TYR A 340 6.96 -7.37 1.41
N HIS A 341 5.69 -7.65 1.71
CA HIS A 341 4.71 -6.63 2.06
C HIS A 341 3.65 -7.15 3.02
N THR A 342 3.02 -6.23 3.75
CA THR A 342 1.87 -6.52 4.61
C THR A 342 0.93 -5.32 4.70
N VAL A 343 -0.36 -5.61 4.84
CA VAL A 343 -1.46 -4.66 5.01
C VAL A 343 -2.41 -5.15 6.10
N ILE A 344 -3.37 -4.33 6.51
CA ILE A 344 -4.37 -4.70 7.51
C ILE A 344 -5.78 -4.62 6.94
N ILE A 345 -6.62 -5.62 7.25
CA ILE A 345 -8.03 -5.65 6.85
C ILE A 345 -8.80 -4.58 7.61
N THR A 346 -9.52 -3.73 6.88
CA THR A 346 -10.34 -2.65 7.45
C THR A 346 -11.83 -2.81 7.11
N GLY A 347 -12.19 -3.82 6.33
CA GLY A 347 -13.58 -4.19 6.10
C GLY A 347 -13.71 -5.42 5.20
N LEU A 348 -14.84 -6.11 5.36
CA LEU A 348 -15.35 -7.11 4.44
C LEU A 348 -16.79 -6.74 4.05
N SER A 349 -17.04 -6.50 2.75
CA SER A 349 -18.37 -6.24 2.21
C SER A 349 -18.77 -7.31 1.21
N GLY A 350 -19.51 -8.31 1.70
CA GLY A 350 -20.01 -9.41 0.88
C GLY A 350 -19.38 -10.75 1.26
N ASP A 351 -19.25 -11.63 0.28
CA ASP A 351 -18.77 -12.99 0.50
C ASP A 351 -17.26 -13.04 0.76
N CYS A 352 -16.88 -13.73 1.84
CA CYS A 352 -15.50 -13.86 2.31
C CYS A 352 -14.62 -14.66 1.37
N THR A 353 -15.17 -15.36 0.37
CA THR A 353 -14.36 -16.07 -0.60
C THR A 353 -13.86 -15.15 -1.70
N ASN A 354 -14.48 -14.00 -1.98
CA ASN A 354 -14.00 -13.10 -3.04
C ASN A 354 -13.06 -12.02 -2.46
N LEU A 355 -11.79 -11.98 -2.90
CA LEU A 355 -10.81 -10.98 -2.45
C LEU A 355 -11.23 -9.53 -2.74
N ASN A 356 -12.07 -9.32 -3.76
CA ASN A 356 -12.60 -8.00 -4.09
C ASN A 356 -13.48 -7.40 -2.98
N ASN A 357 -14.04 -8.25 -2.12
CA ASN A 357 -14.91 -7.84 -1.01
C ASN A 357 -14.12 -7.42 0.23
N TYR A 358 -12.81 -7.71 0.29
CA TYR A 358 -11.94 -7.26 1.37
C TYR A 358 -11.37 -5.89 1.05
N TYR A 359 -11.44 -5.00 2.02
CA TYR A 359 -10.79 -3.71 1.99
C TYR A 359 -9.61 -3.74 2.95
N VAL A 360 -8.49 -3.21 2.50
CA VAL A 360 -7.27 -3.09 3.28
C VAL A 360 -6.76 -1.67 3.26
N ASN A 361 -6.04 -1.33 4.33
CA ASN A 361 -5.25 -0.11 4.40
C ASN A 361 -3.78 -0.50 4.56
N GLY A 362 -2.89 0.31 4.02
CA GLY A 362 -1.46 0.03 4.01
C GLY A 362 -0.63 1.27 3.75
N HIS A 363 0.66 1.12 3.97
CA HIS A 363 1.72 2.06 3.64
C HIS A 363 2.68 1.39 2.66
N THR A 364 3.45 2.18 1.89
CA THR A 364 4.25 1.69 0.76
C THR A 364 3.38 0.98 -0.30
N PRO A 365 2.48 1.71 -1.00
CA PRO A 365 2.17 3.14 -0.88
C PRO A 365 1.12 3.47 0.21
N ASP A 366 0.96 4.75 0.57
CA ASP A 366 -0.04 5.22 1.55
C ASP A 366 -1.43 5.18 0.94
N GLN A 367 -2.21 4.15 1.31
CA GLN A 367 -3.49 3.88 0.68
C GLN A 367 -4.55 3.43 1.67
N SER A 368 -5.78 3.85 1.37
CA SER A 368 -6.98 3.48 2.11
C SER A 368 -8.01 2.83 1.20
N ARG A 369 -8.76 1.87 1.76
CA ARG A 369 -9.87 1.19 1.09
C ARG A 369 -9.45 0.47 -0.20
N VAL A 370 -8.21 -0.03 -0.26
CA VAL A 370 -7.74 -0.85 -1.38
C VAL A 370 -8.50 -2.17 -1.37
N ARG A 371 -9.04 -2.61 -2.50
CA ARG A 371 -9.60 -3.96 -2.62
C ARG A 371 -8.46 -4.97 -2.62
N LEU A 372 -8.54 -6.01 -1.79
CA LEU A 372 -7.45 -6.98 -1.65
C LEU A 372 -7.14 -7.74 -2.97
N SER A 373 -8.09 -7.77 -3.91
CA SER A 373 -7.89 -8.28 -5.27
C SER A 373 -6.74 -7.60 -6.03
N TYR A 374 -6.38 -6.35 -5.71
CA TYR A 374 -5.23 -5.65 -6.29
C TYR A 374 -3.90 -6.35 -6.01
N TYR A 375 -3.82 -7.12 -4.93
CA TYR A 375 -2.63 -7.87 -4.55
C TYR A 375 -2.61 -9.29 -5.11
N SER A 376 -3.57 -9.65 -5.97
CA SER A 376 -3.71 -11.02 -6.49
C SER A 376 -2.58 -11.46 -7.43
N ALA A 377 -1.73 -10.54 -7.88
CA ALA A 377 -0.47 -10.85 -8.56
C ALA A 377 0.62 -11.40 -7.61
N SER A 378 0.30 -11.67 -6.35
CA SER A 378 1.20 -12.27 -5.34
C SER A 378 0.55 -13.43 -4.60
N THR A 379 1.35 -14.21 -3.89
CA THR A 379 0.80 -15.19 -2.93
C THR A 379 0.33 -14.45 -1.69
N ILE A 380 -0.90 -14.71 -1.25
CA ILE A 380 -1.55 -14.00 -0.14
C ILE A 380 -1.68 -14.93 1.07
N GLN A 381 -1.25 -14.48 2.24
CA GLN A 381 -1.38 -15.20 3.51
C GLN A 381 -2.10 -14.34 4.54
N PHE A 382 -3.17 -14.90 5.10
CA PHE A 382 -3.91 -14.29 6.18
C PHE A 382 -3.39 -14.79 7.52
N ILE A 383 -3.27 -13.90 8.50
CA ILE A 383 -3.01 -14.27 9.89
C ILE A 383 -4.16 -13.74 10.73
N ASN A 384 -4.89 -14.63 11.41
CA ASN A 384 -5.90 -14.22 12.38
C ASN A 384 -5.24 -13.95 13.74
N ILE A 385 -5.40 -12.75 14.28
CA ILE A 385 -4.94 -12.41 15.62
C ILE A 385 -5.95 -12.96 16.62
N VAL A 386 -5.51 -13.95 17.40
CA VAL A 386 -6.37 -14.71 18.31
C VAL A 386 -6.58 -13.93 19.62
N SER A 387 -5.49 -13.38 20.16
CA SER A 387 -5.45 -12.74 21.47
C SER A 387 -4.12 -12.00 21.64
N TYR A 388 -3.95 -11.33 22.78
CA TYR A 388 -2.64 -10.89 23.25
C TYR A 388 -2.39 -11.31 24.70
N ARG A 389 -1.13 -11.25 25.12
CA ARG A 389 -0.69 -11.52 26.50
C ARG A 389 -0.09 -10.28 27.14
#